data_AF-A0A537RDV6-F1
#
_entry.id   AF-A0A537RDV6-F1
#
_cell.length_a   1.000
_cell.length_b   1.000
_cell.length_c   1.000
_cell.angle_alpha   90.00
_cell.angle_beta   90.00
_cell.angle_gamma   90.00
#
_symmetry.space_group_name_H-M   'P 1'
#
loop_
_entity.id
_entity.type
_entity.pdbx_description
1 polymer ?
#
loop_
_entity_poly.entity_id
_entity_poly.type
_entity_poly.pdbx_seq_one_letter_code
_entity_poly.pdbx_strand_id
1 'polypeptide(L)'
;MRAHVDKRRANIKIVLDVTRLVQEGKLTRDEAERLKSLASHDTSTLAISALMVFGAAAVSAGILALNPSFAAGAALGVAFVLVGLAVTFRGSAEWSLLGMATVIIGALLLSGGVIGLFEGALVGTCFAAALLFVLAALIRSSFLMVLVPLAVAGALGSSTGYTHATYMLIVREPAITILVFSVLAAAAYLVSLQVRPVYERLALVFARMSLLLVNFGFWVGSLWGDYPGQSWLRGGTYSESESSQTWRAAAWHIRSSGSAPGHGHYPRWPYGRCVCRGIVALQRRPGRRGFPAIGGLGHRREWRGECSGVSA
;
A
#
# COMPACT_ATOMS: atom_id res chain seq x y z
N MET A 1 43.01 -29.54 -5.09
CA MET A 1 41.86 -28.77 -5.62
C MET A 1 40.77 -28.76 -4.55
N ARG A 2 40.77 -27.75 -3.66
CA ARG A 2 39.82 -27.64 -2.54
C ARG A 2 38.53 -27.00 -3.04
N ALA A 3 37.43 -27.75 -3.02
CA ALA A 3 36.11 -27.21 -3.23
C ALA A 3 35.76 -26.24 -2.09
N HIS A 4 35.66 -24.95 -2.42
CA HIS A 4 35.05 -23.94 -1.57
C HIS A 4 33.56 -24.26 -1.45
N VAL A 5 33.17 -24.94 -0.37
CA VAL A 5 31.77 -25.04 0.04
C VAL A 5 31.35 -23.67 0.56
N ASP A 6 30.77 -22.88 -0.33
CA ASP A 6 30.22 -21.56 -0.04
C ASP A 6 28.96 -21.72 0.84
N LYS A 7 29.19 -21.73 2.16
CA LYS A 7 28.14 -21.88 3.18
C LYS A 7 27.38 -20.56 3.27
N ARG A 8 26.50 -20.28 2.31
CA ARG A 8 25.40 -19.32 2.48
C ARG A 8 24.56 -19.78 3.66
N ARG A 9 24.87 -19.30 4.87
CA ARG A 9 23.99 -19.40 6.03
C ARG A 9 22.74 -18.60 5.67
N ALA A 10 21.73 -19.29 5.15
CA ALA A 10 20.38 -18.78 5.09
C ALA A 10 20.04 -18.24 6.50
N ASN A 11 19.57 -17.01 6.57
CA ASN A 11 19.19 -16.42 7.84
C ASN A 11 17.88 -17.10 8.28
N ILE A 12 17.99 -18.17 9.08
CA ILE A 12 16.82 -18.94 9.53
C ILE A 12 16.19 -18.17 10.69
N LYS A 13 15.01 -17.58 10.44
CA LYS A 13 14.17 -17.04 11.50
C LYS A 13 13.46 -18.18 12.21
N ILE A 14 13.97 -18.56 13.37
CA ILE A 14 13.35 -19.58 14.24
C ILE A 14 12.40 -18.85 15.20
N VAL A 15 11.10 -19.13 15.08
CA VAL A 15 10.11 -18.64 16.05
C VAL A 15 10.05 -19.66 17.19
N LEU A 16 10.60 -19.31 18.35
CA LEU A 16 10.55 -20.14 19.55
C LEU A 16 9.38 -19.71 20.43
N ASP A 17 8.52 -20.67 20.79
CA ASP A 17 7.53 -20.49 21.85
C ASP A 17 8.21 -20.73 23.20
N VAL A 18 8.72 -19.65 23.80
CA VAL A 18 9.47 -19.69 25.06
C VAL A 18 8.62 -20.26 26.20
N THR A 19 7.32 -19.97 26.23
CA THR A 19 6.40 -20.45 27.27
C THR A 19 6.25 -21.97 27.20
N ARG A 20 6.06 -22.51 26.00
CA ARG A 20 5.97 -23.94 25.78
C ARG A 20 7.29 -24.65 26.09
N LEU A 21 8.43 -24.06 25.76
CA LEU A 21 9.75 -24.65 26.04
C LEU A 21 10.10 -24.71 27.52
N VAL A 22 9.63 -23.74 28.32
CA VAL A 22 9.72 -23.77 29.79
C VAL A 22 8.78 -24.84 30.36
N GLN A 23 7.55 -24.97 29.84
CA GLN A 23 6.61 -26.01 30.27
C GLN A 23 7.10 -27.43 29.94
N GLU A 24 7.76 -27.62 28.79
CA GLU A 24 8.37 -28.89 28.39
C GLU A 24 9.69 -29.18 29.13
N GLY A 25 10.13 -28.31 30.05
CA GLY A 25 11.39 -28.47 30.80
C GLY A 25 12.65 -28.36 29.94
N LYS A 26 12.52 -27.91 28.68
CA LYS A 26 13.63 -27.77 27.73
C LYS A 26 14.40 -26.45 27.89
N LEU A 27 13.83 -25.50 28.64
CA LEU A 27 14.44 -24.22 28.94
C LEU A 27 14.26 -23.88 30.42
N THR A 28 15.31 -23.38 31.06
CA THR A 28 15.20 -22.87 32.43
C THR A 28 14.48 -21.51 32.45
N ARG A 29 13.90 -21.14 33.61
CA ARG A 29 13.22 -19.83 33.75
C ARG A 29 14.18 -18.65 33.54
N ASP A 30 15.43 -18.78 33.99
CA ASP A 30 16.45 -17.74 33.83
C ASP A 30 16.87 -17.56 32.36
N GLU A 31 17.01 -18.65 31.61
CA GLU A 31 17.27 -18.59 30.16
C GLU A 31 16.08 -17.99 29.40
N ALA A 32 14.85 -18.30 29.84
CA ALA A 32 13.64 -17.73 29.25
C ALA A 32 13.56 -16.22 29.48
N GLU A 33 13.89 -15.74 30.67
CA GLU A 33 13.96 -14.30 30.96
C GLU A 33 15.07 -13.60 30.16
N ARG A 34 16.23 -14.24 30.01
CA ARG A 34 17.32 -13.72 29.17
C ARG A 34 16.92 -13.61 27.70
N LEU A 35 16.30 -14.65 27.13
CA LEU A 35 15.79 -14.61 25.75
C LEU A 35 14.67 -13.57 25.58
N LYS A 36 13.80 -13.43 26.59
CA LYS A 36 12.75 -12.40 26.60
C LYS A 36 13.34 -10.99 26.67
N SER A 37 14.38 -10.78 27.46
CA SER A 37 15.12 -9.52 27.53
C SER A 37 15.74 -9.16 26.17
N LEU A 38 16.41 -10.11 25.52
CA LEU A 38 16.98 -9.92 24.17
C LEU A 38 15.91 -9.60 23.12
N ALA A 39 14.76 -10.29 23.16
CA ALA A 39 13.63 -10.01 22.26
C ALA A 39 12.95 -8.66 22.54
N SER A 40 12.98 -8.18 23.79
CA SER A 40 12.38 -6.89 24.17
C SER A 40 13.17 -5.68 23.63
N HIS A 41 14.50 -5.82 23.48
CA HIS A 41 15.36 -4.82 22.85
C HIS A 41 15.05 -4.64 21.34
N ASP A 42 14.66 -5.69 20.64
CA ASP A 42 14.23 -5.57 19.23
C ASP A 42 12.90 -4.83 19.11
N THR A 43 12.01 -4.99 20.10
CA THR A 43 10.68 -4.35 20.11
C THR A 43 10.78 -2.84 20.38
N SER A 44 11.67 -2.41 21.28
CA SER A 44 11.92 -0.99 21.53
C SER A 44 12.52 -0.27 20.32
N THR A 45 13.38 -0.95 19.57
CA THR A 45 13.96 -0.44 18.31
C THR A 45 12.88 -0.21 17.23
N LEU A 46 11.86 -1.08 17.17
CA LEU A 46 10.73 -0.93 16.26
C LEU A 46 9.85 0.26 16.64
N ALA A 47 9.54 0.43 17.92
CA ALA A 47 8.73 1.55 18.41
C ALA A 47 9.40 2.91 18.11
N ILE A 48 10.72 3.02 18.35
CA ILE A 48 11.49 4.23 18.02
C ILE A 48 11.48 4.49 16.51
N SER A 49 11.67 3.45 15.69
CA SER A 49 11.63 3.58 14.23
C SER A 49 10.26 4.03 13.72
N ALA A 50 9.18 3.51 14.30
CA ALA A 50 7.82 3.94 13.97
C ALA A 50 7.60 5.41 14.36
N LEU A 51 7.95 5.79 15.60
CA LEU A 51 7.82 7.17 16.09
C LEU A 51 8.62 8.15 15.21
N MET A 52 9.84 7.77 14.82
CA MET A 52 10.68 8.58 13.93
C MET A 52 10.02 8.80 12.57
N VAL A 53 9.48 7.74 11.95
CA VAL A 53 8.80 7.82 10.66
C VAL A 53 7.53 8.66 10.75
N PHE A 54 6.70 8.44 11.77
CA PHE A 54 5.48 9.23 11.99
C PHE A 54 5.81 10.70 12.28
N GLY A 55 6.83 10.96 13.09
CA GLY A 55 7.32 12.32 13.36
C GLY A 55 7.83 13.00 12.09
N ALA A 56 8.64 12.32 11.28
CA ALA A 56 9.13 12.85 10.01
C ALA A 56 7.98 13.15 9.03
N ALA A 57 6.99 12.26 8.94
CA ALA A 57 5.79 12.47 8.14
C ALA A 57 4.97 13.66 8.65
N ALA A 58 4.77 13.78 9.97
CA ALA A 58 4.04 14.87 10.60
C ALA A 58 4.73 16.22 10.39
N VAL A 59 6.06 16.30 10.51
CA VAL A 59 6.83 17.52 10.23
C VAL A 59 6.70 17.90 8.76
N SER A 60 6.83 16.94 7.84
CA SER A 60 6.69 17.20 6.40
C SER A 60 5.28 17.70 6.06
N ALA A 61 4.25 17.04 6.59
CA ALA A 61 2.86 17.44 6.42
C ALA A 61 2.58 18.82 7.04
N GLY A 62 3.15 19.11 8.23
CA GLY A 62 3.02 20.41 8.90
C GLY A 62 3.64 21.54 8.09
N ILE A 63 4.82 21.32 7.49
CA ILE A 63 5.45 22.29 6.60
C ILE A 63 4.59 22.50 5.34
N LEU A 64 4.04 21.45 4.74
CA LEU A 64 3.11 21.58 3.61
C LEU A 64 1.81 22.32 4.01
N ALA A 65 1.33 22.13 5.23
CA ALA A 65 0.12 22.77 5.75
C ALA A 65 0.30 24.29 5.96
N LEU A 66 1.54 24.78 6.11
CA LEU A 66 1.84 26.21 6.08
C LEU A 66 1.66 26.82 4.69
N ASN A 67 1.28 26.01 3.70
CA ASN A 67 1.05 26.39 2.31
C ASN A 67 2.23 27.16 1.68
N PRO A 68 3.48 26.65 1.78
CA PRO A 68 4.61 27.26 1.09
C PRO A 68 4.40 27.10 -0.42
N SER A 69 5.02 27.99 -1.21
CA SER A 69 5.10 27.77 -2.65
C SER A 69 5.80 26.44 -2.94
N PHE A 70 5.42 25.75 -4.02
CA PHE A 70 6.03 24.47 -4.38
C PHE A 70 7.56 24.57 -4.58
N ALA A 71 8.03 25.72 -5.09
CA ALA A 71 9.46 26.03 -5.21
C ALA A 71 10.14 26.13 -3.83
N ALA A 72 9.52 26.81 -2.86
CA ALA A 72 10.06 26.91 -1.50
C ALA A 72 10.07 25.55 -0.80
N GLY A 73 9.00 24.75 -0.96
CA GLY A 73 8.94 23.38 -0.43
C GLY A 73 10.04 22.48 -1.01
N ALA A 74 10.27 22.55 -2.32
CA ALA A 74 11.35 21.82 -2.97
C ALA A 74 12.74 22.28 -2.51
N ALA A 75 12.97 23.60 -2.40
CA ALA A 75 14.23 24.17 -1.94
C ALA A 75 14.56 23.76 -0.50
N LEU A 76 13.57 23.80 0.40
CA LEU A 76 13.70 23.27 1.75
C LEU A 76 14.00 21.78 1.71
N GLY A 77 13.28 21.00 0.91
CA GLY A 77 13.53 19.57 0.73
C GLY A 77 14.97 19.26 0.35
N VAL A 78 15.54 19.99 -0.62
CA VAL A 78 16.97 19.86 -0.99
C VAL A 78 17.88 20.15 0.21
N ALA A 79 17.65 21.25 0.93
CA ALA A 79 18.46 21.62 2.09
C ALA A 79 18.44 20.53 3.17
N PHE A 80 17.25 20.00 3.51
CA PHE A 80 17.10 18.91 4.48
C PHE A 80 17.78 17.61 4.01
N VAL A 81 17.69 17.25 2.73
CA VAL A 81 18.39 16.07 2.19
C VAL A 81 19.91 16.24 2.30
N LEU A 82 20.45 17.39 1.89
CA LEU A 82 21.89 17.63 1.90
C LEU A 82 22.45 17.64 3.34
N VAL A 83 21.78 18.34 4.26
CA VAL A 83 22.17 18.37 5.68
C VAL A 83 22.05 16.97 6.28
N GLY A 84 20.94 16.28 6.03
CA GLY A 84 20.72 14.94 6.54
C GLY A 84 21.78 13.95 6.07
N LEU A 85 22.13 13.94 4.78
CA LEU A 85 23.18 13.08 4.24
C LEU A 85 24.56 13.45 4.79
N ALA A 86 24.86 14.74 4.93
CA ALA A 86 26.11 15.19 5.54
C ALA A 86 26.24 14.67 6.99
N VAL A 87 25.17 14.77 7.78
CA VAL A 87 25.14 14.25 9.16
C VAL A 87 25.23 12.72 9.17
N THR A 88 24.52 12.01 8.28
CA THR A 88 24.54 10.54 8.22
C THR A 88 25.92 9.99 7.85
N PHE A 89 26.67 10.66 6.97
CA PHE A 89 27.97 10.16 6.51
C PHE A 89 29.19 10.73 7.25
N ARG A 90 29.08 11.92 7.87
CA ARG A 90 30.20 12.56 8.57
C ARG A 90 30.02 12.62 10.09
N GLY A 91 28.79 12.47 10.59
CA GLY A 91 28.50 12.49 12.01
C GLY A 91 28.95 11.21 12.72
N SER A 92 29.05 11.27 14.05
CA SER A 92 29.26 10.07 14.87
C SER A 92 28.01 9.18 14.84
N ALA A 93 28.15 7.92 15.27
CA ALA A 93 27.07 6.94 15.25
C ALA A 93 25.78 7.42 15.96
N GLU A 94 25.94 8.26 16.99
CA GLU A 94 24.84 8.87 17.77
C GLU A 94 23.95 9.80 16.92
N TRP A 95 24.54 10.53 15.96
CA TRP A 95 23.81 11.46 15.10
C TRP A 95 23.21 10.80 13.86
N SER A 96 23.54 9.54 13.59
CA SER A 96 23.05 8.83 12.41
C SER A 96 21.53 8.74 12.38
N LEU A 97 20.88 8.60 13.53
CA LEU A 97 19.41 8.56 13.65
C LEU A 97 18.78 9.89 13.25
N LEU A 98 19.36 11.00 13.73
CA LEU A 98 18.91 12.34 13.38
C LEU A 98 19.09 12.58 11.87
N GLY A 99 20.26 12.27 11.33
CA GLY A 99 20.54 12.42 9.89
C GLY A 99 19.55 11.65 9.02
N MET A 100 19.24 10.39 9.36
CA MET A 100 18.24 9.60 8.64
C MET A 100 16.84 10.24 8.69
N ALA A 101 16.41 10.72 9.86
CA ALA A 101 15.12 11.40 9.99
C ALA A 101 15.07 12.69 9.14
N THR A 102 16.14 13.48 9.15
CA THR A 102 16.28 14.70 8.33
C THR A 102 16.22 14.39 6.83
N VAL A 103 16.89 13.32 6.37
CA VAL A 103 16.79 12.87 4.97
C VAL A 103 15.37 12.46 4.61
N ILE A 104 14.67 11.74 5.49
CA ILE A 104 13.28 11.34 5.25
C ILE A 104 12.39 12.58 5.09
N ILE A 105 12.48 13.55 6.01
CA ILE A 105 11.74 14.82 5.91
C ILE A 105 12.03 15.52 4.59
N GLY A 106 13.33 15.69 4.26
CA GLY A 106 13.75 16.34 3.03
C GLY A 106 13.26 15.63 1.77
N ALA A 107 13.28 14.29 1.76
CA ALA A 107 12.79 13.49 0.63
C ALA A 107 11.29 13.67 0.41
N LEU A 108 10.49 13.73 1.48
CA LEU A 108 9.05 13.96 1.41
C LEU A 108 8.73 15.38 0.90
N LEU A 109 9.42 16.40 1.42
CA LEU A 109 9.26 17.78 0.97
C LEU A 109 9.67 17.97 -0.49
N LEU A 110 10.82 17.40 -0.88
CA LEU A 110 11.32 17.52 -2.24
C LEU A 110 10.44 16.77 -3.25
N SER A 111 10.02 15.55 -2.93
CA SER A 111 9.09 14.80 -3.79
C SER A 111 7.75 15.51 -3.93
N GLY A 112 7.13 15.95 -2.82
CA GLY A 112 5.86 16.70 -2.86
C GLY A 112 5.99 18.03 -3.60
N GLY A 113 7.06 18.79 -3.34
CA GLY A 113 7.32 20.07 -3.99
C GLY A 113 7.52 19.93 -5.51
N VAL A 114 8.29 18.93 -5.96
CA VAL A 114 8.49 18.69 -7.39
C VAL A 114 7.23 18.17 -8.07
N ILE A 115 6.48 17.26 -7.44
CA ILE A 115 5.17 16.83 -7.96
C ILE A 115 4.25 18.04 -8.14
N GLY A 116 4.21 18.95 -7.17
CA GLY A 116 3.43 20.19 -7.26
C GLY A 116 3.90 21.15 -8.35
N LEU A 117 5.21 21.35 -8.51
CA LEU A 117 5.79 22.21 -9.56
C LEU A 117 5.45 21.76 -10.98
N PHE A 118 5.33 20.45 -11.19
CA PHE A 118 4.95 19.88 -12.47
C PHE A 118 3.46 19.55 -12.56
N GLU A 119 2.62 20.11 -11.67
CA GLU A 119 1.16 19.91 -11.66
C GLU A 119 0.74 18.42 -11.66
N GLY A 120 1.53 17.57 -11.00
CA GLY A 120 1.29 16.13 -10.97
C GLY A 120 1.60 15.40 -12.29
N ALA A 121 2.26 16.05 -13.25
CA ALA A 121 2.67 15.42 -14.50
C ALA A 121 3.57 14.19 -14.27
N LEU A 122 3.62 13.33 -15.28
CA LEU A 122 4.42 12.10 -15.29
C LEU A 122 5.88 12.37 -14.90
N VAL A 123 6.46 13.47 -15.39
CA VAL A 123 7.85 13.84 -15.09
C VAL A 123 8.08 14.06 -13.59
N GLY A 124 7.16 14.76 -12.91
CA GLY A 124 7.29 15.05 -11.49
C GLY A 124 7.16 13.79 -10.62
N THR A 125 6.21 12.91 -10.95
CA THR A 125 6.01 11.64 -10.23
C THR A 125 7.13 10.63 -10.49
N CYS A 126 7.65 10.54 -11.72
CA CYS A 126 8.84 9.75 -12.04
C CYS A 126 10.08 10.27 -11.31
N PHE A 127 10.27 11.59 -11.25
CA PHE A 127 11.36 12.20 -10.46
C PHE A 127 11.23 11.81 -8.98
N ALA A 128 10.04 11.95 -8.39
CA ALA A 128 9.80 11.56 -7.01
C ALA A 128 10.10 10.08 -6.77
N ALA A 129 9.65 9.18 -7.64
CA ALA A 129 9.93 7.75 -7.54
C ALA A 129 11.45 7.46 -7.59
N ALA A 130 12.17 8.07 -8.53
CA ALA A 130 13.62 7.91 -8.66
C ALA A 130 14.37 8.44 -7.43
N LEU A 131 14.02 9.65 -6.98
CA LEU A 131 14.60 10.27 -5.79
C LEU A 131 14.39 9.40 -4.54
N LEU A 132 13.15 8.98 -4.29
CA LEU A 132 12.80 8.14 -3.16
C LEU A 132 13.54 6.79 -3.21
N PHE A 133 13.67 6.19 -4.39
CA PHE A 133 14.39 4.93 -4.56
C PHE A 133 15.89 5.07 -4.25
N VAL A 134 16.53 6.11 -4.81
CA VAL A 134 17.95 6.38 -4.59
C VAL A 134 18.21 6.65 -3.11
N LEU A 135 17.42 7.51 -2.47
CA LEU A 135 17.59 7.82 -1.05
C LEU A 135 17.27 6.60 -0.17
N ALA A 136 16.21 5.84 -0.48
CA ALA A 136 15.89 4.61 0.24
C ALA A 136 17.04 3.60 0.23
N ALA A 137 17.69 3.42 -0.93
CA ALA A 137 18.86 2.56 -1.06
C ALA A 137 20.09 3.13 -0.33
N LEU A 138 20.31 4.44 -0.42
CA LEU A 138 21.47 5.13 0.14
C LEU A 138 21.47 5.10 1.68
N ILE A 139 20.35 5.47 2.31
CA ILE A 139 20.20 5.45 3.77
C ILE A 139 19.58 4.14 4.30
N ARG A 140 19.37 3.15 3.43
CA ARG A 140 18.81 1.82 3.76
C ARG A 140 17.45 1.89 4.46
N SER A 141 16.62 2.86 4.08
CA SER A 141 15.31 3.12 4.69
C SER A 141 14.21 2.29 4.03
N SER A 142 13.61 1.39 4.81
CA SER A 142 12.41 0.65 4.36
C SER A 142 11.20 1.57 4.19
N PHE A 143 11.10 2.66 4.95
CA PHE A 143 9.99 3.60 4.85
C PHE A 143 9.98 4.32 3.49
N LEU A 144 11.11 4.89 3.08
CA LEU A 144 11.19 5.52 1.75
C LEU A 144 10.96 4.50 0.63
N MET A 145 11.43 3.26 0.80
CA MET A 145 11.22 2.19 -0.17
C MET A 145 9.73 1.83 -0.34
N VAL A 146 8.93 1.91 0.73
CA VAL A 146 7.48 1.71 0.67
C VAL A 146 6.79 2.77 -0.20
N LEU A 147 7.31 4.00 -0.22
CA LEU A 147 6.73 5.10 -0.99
C LEU A 147 7.07 5.03 -2.48
N VAL A 148 8.10 4.26 -2.88
CA VAL A 148 8.50 4.18 -4.29
C VAL A 148 7.39 3.58 -5.16
N PRO A 149 6.80 2.41 -4.85
CA PRO A 149 5.67 1.89 -5.62
C PRO A 149 4.47 2.85 -5.65
N LEU A 150 4.24 3.60 -4.58
CA LEU A 150 3.16 4.61 -4.54
C LEU A 150 3.43 5.77 -5.51
N ALA A 151 4.67 6.26 -5.58
CA ALA A 151 5.06 7.29 -6.53
C ALA A 151 4.96 6.79 -7.99
N VAL A 152 5.34 5.53 -8.24
CA VAL A 152 5.13 4.87 -9.55
C VAL A 152 3.63 4.73 -9.87
N ALA A 153 2.78 4.46 -8.88
CA ALA A 153 1.34 4.41 -9.09
C ALA A 153 0.79 5.80 -9.47
N GLY A 154 1.33 6.85 -8.85
CA GLY A 154 1.08 8.24 -9.24
C GLY A 154 1.40 8.51 -10.71
N ALA A 155 2.54 8.01 -11.19
CA ALA A 155 2.94 8.09 -12.60
C ALA A 155 1.96 7.37 -13.55
N LEU A 156 1.31 6.28 -13.10
CA LEU A 156 0.25 5.59 -13.85
C LEU A 156 -1.13 6.28 -13.73
N GLY A 157 -1.20 7.46 -13.11
CA GLY A 157 -2.45 8.21 -12.92
C GLY A 157 -3.29 7.74 -11.75
N SER A 158 -2.71 6.99 -10.80
CA SER A 158 -3.37 6.69 -9.53
C SER A 158 -3.26 7.88 -8.58
N SER A 159 -4.31 8.18 -7.84
CA SER A 159 -4.30 9.27 -6.87
C SER A 159 -5.23 8.97 -5.69
N THR A 160 -5.09 9.77 -4.64
CA THR A 160 -5.98 9.73 -3.48
C THR A 160 -6.65 11.08 -3.32
N GLY A 161 -7.93 11.08 -2.99
CA GLY A 161 -8.73 12.28 -2.78
C GLY A 161 -9.50 12.24 -1.46
N TYR A 162 -9.87 13.41 -0.97
CA TYR A 162 -10.75 13.58 0.18
C TYR A 162 -11.82 14.60 -0.17
N THR A 163 -13.09 14.21 -0.05
CA THR A 163 -14.23 15.11 -0.31
C THR A 163 -15.38 14.71 0.60
N HIS A 164 -15.96 15.67 1.34
CA HIS A 164 -17.12 15.47 2.23
C HIS A 164 -17.12 14.13 3.00
N ALA A 165 -16.14 13.94 3.89
CA ALA A 165 -15.96 12.73 4.71
C ALA A 165 -15.81 11.40 3.93
N THR A 166 -15.58 11.48 2.62
CA THR A 166 -15.34 10.33 1.75
C THR A 166 -13.88 10.33 1.31
N TYR A 167 -13.23 9.18 1.50
CA TYR A 167 -11.88 8.93 1.00
C TYR A 167 -11.99 8.24 -0.36
N MET A 168 -11.34 8.80 -1.36
CA MET A 168 -11.32 8.25 -2.72
C MET A 168 -9.93 7.71 -3.03
N LEU A 169 -9.88 6.48 -3.51
CA LEU A 169 -8.71 5.91 -4.16
C LEU A 169 -9.04 5.79 -5.64
N ILE A 170 -8.30 6.52 -6.47
CA ILE A 170 -8.49 6.55 -7.91
C ILE A 170 -7.37 5.72 -8.53
N VAL A 171 -7.73 4.68 -9.26
CA VAL A 171 -6.81 3.91 -10.10
C VAL A 171 -7.32 4.03 -11.53
N ARG A 172 -6.67 4.87 -12.33
CA ARG A 172 -7.17 5.24 -13.67
C ARG A 172 -7.19 4.08 -14.66
N GLU A 173 -6.18 3.21 -14.61
CA GLU A 173 -6.09 2.02 -15.47
C GLU A 173 -5.80 0.77 -14.62
N PRO A 174 -6.84 0.14 -14.04
CA PRO A 174 -6.69 -1.02 -13.17
C PRO A 174 -5.89 -2.19 -13.76
N ALA A 175 -6.10 -2.60 -15.02
CA ALA A 175 -5.40 -3.73 -15.61
C ALA A 175 -3.93 -3.42 -15.89
N ILE A 176 -3.61 -2.20 -16.33
CA ILE A 176 -2.21 -1.77 -16.53
C ILE A 176 -1.50 -1.68 -15.18
N THR A 177 -2.18 -1.15 -14.15
CA THR A 177 -1.67 -1.14 -12.77
C THR A 177 -1.37 -2.55 -12.28
N ILE A 178 -2.30 -3.51 -12.44
CA ILE A 178 -2.09 -4.91 -12.08
C ILE A 178 -0.88 -5.49 -12.79
N LEU A 179 -0.77 -5.29 -14.11
CA LEU A 179 0.31 -5.85 -14.91
C LEU A 179 1.67 -5.27 -14.52
N VAL A 180 1.79 -3.94 -14.46
CA VAL A 180 3.04 -3.26 -14.11
C VAL A 180 3.50 -3.65 -12.71
N PHE A 181 2.61 -3.59 -11.71
CA PHE A 181 3.00 -3.92 -10.34
C PHE A 181 3.24 -5.41 -10.11
N SER A 182 2.61 -6.30 -10.90
CA SER A 182 2.95 -7.73 -10.86
C SER A 182 4.36 -7.99 -11.39
N VAL A 183 4.72 -7.35 -12.51
CA VAL A 183 6.08 -7.45 -13.08
C VAL A 183 7.12 -6.84 -12.13
N LEU A 184 6.84 -5.65 -11.58
CA LEU A 184 7.71 -5.00 -10.61
C LEU A 184 7.87 -5.82 -9.33
N ALA A 185 6.80 -6.44 -8.81
CA ALA A 185 6.87 -7.32 -7.66
C ALA A 185 7.74 -8.55 -7.93
N ALA A 186 7.54 -9.19 -9.08
CA ALA A 186 8.33 -10.35 -9.50
C ALA A 186 9.81 -9.99 -9.69
N ALA A 187 10.10 -8.88 -10.39
CA ALA A 187 11.46 -8.40 -10.59
C ALA A 187 12.16 -8.08 -9.27
N ALA A 188 11.49 -7.35 -8.36
CA ALA A 188 12.04 -7.03 -7.04
C ALA A 188 12.27 -8.30 -6.19
N TYR A 189 11.38 -9.28 -6.29
CA TYR A 189 11.58 -10.58 -5.64
C TYR A 189 12.80 -11.31 -6.21
N LEU A 190 12.96 -11.36 -7.53
CA LEU A 190 14.14 -11.99 -8.16
C LEU A 190 15.43 -11.26 -7.78
N VAL A 191 15.41 -9.92 -7.72
CA VAL A 191 16.54 -9.11 -7.24
C VAL A 191 16.85 -9.44 -5.78
N SER A 192 15.84 -9.66 -4.93
CA SER A 192 16.05 -10.02 -3.52
C SER A 192 16.88 -11.31 -3.34
N LEU A 193 16.82 -12.23 -4.30
CA LEU A 193 17.59 -13.48 -4.28
C LEU A 193 19.07 -13.30 -4.65
N GLN A 194 19.43 -12.17 -5.26
CA GLN A 194 20.77 -11.92 -5.81
C GLN A 194 21.57 -10.90 -5.01
N VAL A 195 20.90 -10.03 -4.25
CA VAL A 195 21.54 -8.93 -3.52
C VAL A 195 22.04 -9.33 -2.13
N ARG A 196 22.88 -8.48 -1.53
CA ARG A 196 23.35 -8.65 -0.15
C ARG A 196 22.16 -8.60 0.82
N PRO A 197 22.23 -9.25 2.00
CA PRO A 197 21.12 -9.31 2.97
C PRO A 197 20.58 -7.93 3.40
N VAL A 198 21.43 -6.90 3.37
CA VAL A 198 21.06 -5.52 3.68
C VAL A 198 20.05 -4.94 2.67
N TYR A 199 20.20 -5.26 1.39
CA TYR A 199 19.32 -4.78 0.30
C TYR A 199 18.19 -5.76 -0.01
N GLU A 200 18.34 -7.04 0.35
CA GLU A 200 17.29 -8.06 0.26
C GLU A 200 15.99 -7.59 0.93
N ARG A 201 16.11 -7.06 2.15
CA ARG A 201 14.96 -6.52 2.89
C ARG A 201 14.25 -5.40 2.12
N LEU A 202 15.00 -4.49 1.50
CA LEU A 202 14.41 -3.37 0.75
C LEU A 202 13.69 -3.87 -0.51
N ALA A 203 14.29 -4.81 -1.23
CA ALA A 203 13.69 -5.44 -2.40
C ALA A 203 12.39 -6.18 -2.05
N LEU A 204 12.36 -6.91 -0.92
CA LEU A 204 11.15 -7.56 -0.42
C LEU A 204 10.06 -6.57 0.01
N VAL A 205 10.44 -5.45 0.64
CA VAL A 205 9.50 -4.38 1.01
C VAL A 205 8.86 -3.77 -0.25
N PHE A 206 9.68 -3.46 -1.26
CA PHE A 206 9.20 -2.96 -2.54
C PHE A 206 8.26 -3.97 -3.22
N ALA A 207 8.61 -5.26 -3.23
CA ALA A 207 7.78 -6.31 -3.82
C ALA A 207 6.42 -6.42 -3.13
N ARG A 208 6.39 -6.40 -1.79
CA ARG A 208 5.15 -6.46 -0.99
C ARG A 208 4.25 -5.25 -1.24
N MET A 209 4.83 -4.06 -1.32
CA MET A 209 4.07 -2.85 -1.62
C MET A 209 3.54 -2.83 -3.05
N SER A 210 4.29 -3.40 -4.00
CA SER A 210 3.79 -3.60 -5.37
C SER A 210 2.59 -4.57 -5.39
N LEU A 211 2.65 -5.69 -4.65
CA LEU A 211 1.52 -6.61 -4.52
C LEU A 211 0.29 -5.96 -3.86
N LEU A 212 0.50 -5.06 -2.91
CA LEU A 212 -0.60 -4.27 -2.32
C LEU A 212 -1.30 -3.41 -3.39
N LEU A 213 -0.53 -2.79 -4.30
CA LEU A 213 -1.09 -2.02 -5.42
C LEU A 213 -1.79 -2.91 -6.46
N VAL A 214 -1.31 -4.14 -6.69
CA VAL A 214 -2.02 -5.14 -7.49
C VAL A 214 -3.40 -5.42 -6.88
N ASN A 215 -3.49 -5.57 -5.55
CA ASN A 215 -4.78 -5.78 -4.87
C ASN A 215 -5.72 -4.58 -5.05
N PHE A 216 -5.21 -3.35 -4.96
CA PHE A 216 -6.03 -2.16 -5.25
C PHE A 216 -6.48 -2.10 -6.70
N GLY A 217 -5.62 -2.47 -7.66
CA GLY A 217 -6.01 -2.60 -9.05
C GLY A 217 -7.13 -3.63 -9.24
N PHE A 218 -7.05 -4.80 -8.63
CA PHE A 218 -8.14 -5.79 -8.69
C PHE A 218 -9.43 -5.29 -8.06
N TRP A 219 -9.33 -4.67 -6.89
CA TRP A 219 -10.49 -4.12 -6.19
C TRP A 219 -11.21 -3.09 -7.05
N VAL A 220 -10.48 -2.07 -7.54
CA VAL A 220 -11.05 -1.03 -8.40
C VAL A 220 -11.54 -1.60 -9.73
N GLY A 221 -10.73 -2.40 -10.41
CA GLY A 221 -11.13 -3.00 -11.69
C GLY A 221 -12.35 -3.90 -11.59
N SER A 222 -12.56 -4.60 -10.46
CA SER A 222 -13.74 -5.46 -10.26
C SER A 222 -15.04 -4.68 -10.03
N LEU A 223 -14.96 -3.48 -9.46
CA LEU A 223 -16.10 -2.63 -9.14
C LEU A 223 -16.51 -1.74 -10.32
N TRP A 224 -15.52 -1.21 -11.05
CA TRP A 224 -15.75 -0.18 -12.08
C TRP A 224 -15.41 -0.62 -13.51
N GLY A 225 -14.77 -1.78 -13.70
CA GLY A 225 -14.26 -2.23 -15.00
C GLY A 225 -12.94 -1.56 -15.39
N ASP A 226 -12.46 -1.82 -16.61
CA ASP A 226 -11.27 -1.16 -17.16
C ASP A 226 -11.31 -1.12 -18.70
N TYR A 227 -10.65 -0.10 -19.27
CA TYR A 227 -10.41 0.09 -20.69
C TYR A 227 -8.92 0.37 -20.92
N PRO A 228 -8.07 -0.68 -20.96
CA PRO A 228 -6.63 -0.52 -20.89
C PRO A 228 -6.08 0.32 -22.05
N GLY A 229 -5.27 1.33 -21.73
CA GLY A 229 -4.59 2.20 -22.69
C GLY A 229 -5.47 3.30 -23.28
N GLN A 230 -6.77 3.30 -23.01
CA GLN A 230 -7.69 4.31 -23.55
C GLN A 230 -7.37 5.70 -23.01
N SER A 231 -6.91 5.81 -21.75
CA SER A 231 -6.62 7.10 -21.14
C SER A 231 -5.33 7.74 -21.66
N TRP A 232 -4.43 6.94 -22.24
CA TRP A 232 -3.17 7.42 -22.83
C TRP A 232 -3.36 7.72 -24.32
N LEU A 233 -4.18 6.92 -25.02
CA LEU A 233 -4.42 7.06 -26.46
C LEU A 233 -5.38 8.19 -26.82
N ARG A 234 -6.39 8.49 -25.98
CA ARG A 234 -7.42 9.49 -26.33
C ARG A 234 -7.17 10.88 -25.73
N GLY A 235 -6.14 11.07 -24.90
CA GLY A 235 -5.80 12.37 -24.27
C GLY A 235 -6.89 12.99 -23.38
N GLY A 236 -8.13 12.49 -23.45
CA GLY A 236 -9.30 12.98 -22.74
C GLY A 236 -9.51 12.23 -21.44
N THR A 237 -9.14 12.90 -20.36
CA THR A 237 -9.81 12.90 -19.06
C THR A 237 -11.02 11.98 -18.94
N TYR A 238 -10.93 11.02 -18.00
CA TYR A 238 -12.05 10.79 -17.08
C TYR A 238 -12.36 12.15 -16.43
N SER A 239 -13.18 12.96 -17.08
CA SER A 239 -13.77 14.11 -16.43
C SER A 239 -14.78 13.55 -15.44
N GLU A 240 -14.62 13.89 -14.17
CA GLU A 240 -15.59 13.58 -13.11
C GLU A 240 -17.01 14.03 -13.54
N SER A 241 -17.11 15.10 -14.33
CA SER A 241 -18.40 15.60 -14.83
C SER A 241 -18.99 14.71 -15.93
N GLU A 242 -18.18 14.17 -16.84
CA GLU A 242 -18.65 13.38 -17.98
C GLU A 242 -18.98 11.95 -17.56
N SER A 243 -18.19 11.35 -16.66
CA SER A 243 -18.48 10.06 -16.02
C SER A 243 -19.69 10.15 -15.07
N SER A 244 -19.85 11.25 -14.33
CA SER A 244 -21.04 11.46 -13.49
C SER A 244 -22.29 11.75 -14.33
N GLN A 245 -22.18 12.47 -15.44
CA GLN A 245 -23.30 12.72 -16.35
C GLN A 245 -23.70 11.47 -17.12
N THR A 246 -22.74 10.67 -17.59
CA THR A 246 -23.02 9.36 -18.22
C THR A 246 -23.59 8.36 -17.22
N TRP A 247 -23.09 8.33 -15.97
CA TRP A 247 -23.71 7.56 -14.89
C TRP A 247 -25.12 8.04 -14.55
N ARG A 248 -25.35 9.35 -14.41
CA ARG A 248 -26.69 9.92 -14.15
C ARG A 248 -27.63 9.60 -15.30
N ALA A 249 -27.20 9.79 -16.55
CA ALA A 249 -27.96 9.46 -17.75
C ALA A 249 -28.31 7.97 -17.83
N ALA A 250 -27.42 7.08 -17.41
CA ALA A 250 -27.69 5.65 -17.31
C ALA A 250 -28.59 5.29 -16.11
N ALA A 251 -28.47 6.00 -14.98
CA ALA A 251 -29.26 5.78 -13.77
C ALA A 251 -30.74 6.15 -13.93
N TRP A 252 -31.07 7.09 -14.82
CA TRP A 252 -32.46 7.45 -15.17
C TRP A 252 -33.26 6.29 -15.81
N HIS A 253 -32.60 5.21 -16.25
CA HIS A 253 -33.28 4.02 -16.76
C HIS A 253 -33.68 3.01 -15.67
N ILE A 254 -33.34 3.24 -14.40
CA ILE A 254 -33.90 2.48 -13.28
C ILE A 254 -35.30 3.02 -13.01
N ARG A 255 -36.26 2.56 -13.81
CA ARG A 255 -37.69 2.81 -13.58
C ARG A 255 -38.04 2.30 -12.18
N SER A 256 -38.36 3.22 -11.27
CA SER A 256 -39.06 2.91 -10.03
C SER A 256 -40.39 2.23 -10.38
N SER A 257 -40.37 0.91 -10.46
CA SER A 257 -41.55 0.11 -10.77
C SER A 257 -41.86 -0.78 -9.58
N GLY A 258 -42.66 -0.22 -8.67
CA GLY A 258 -43.69 -1.01 -8.04
C GLY A 258 -44.64 -1.52 -9.14
N SER A 259 -45.15 -2.74 -8.94
CA SER A 259 -46.07 -3.53 -9.76
C SER A 259 -45.59 -4.03 -11.14
N ALA A 260 -45.29 -5.35 -11.16
CA ALA A 260 -45.33 -6.27 -12.30
C ALA A 260 -46.78 -6.46 -12.83
N PRO A 261 -47.08 -7.27 -13.89
CA PRO A 261 -46.23 -8.17 -14.70
C PRO A 261 -46.46 -8.09 -16.23
N GLY A 262 -45.51 -8.57 -17.04
CA GLY A 262 -45.73 -8.79 -18.48
C GLY A 262 -44.45 -9.14 -19.24
N HIS A 263 -44.43 -10.31 -19.87
CA HIS A 263 -43.29 -10.87 -20.60
C HIS A 263 -42.71 -9.92 -21.66
N GLY A 264 -41.39 -9.67 -21.63
CA GLY A 264 -40.69 -8.97 -22.71
C GLY A 264 -39.23 -8.64 -22.39
N HIS A 265 -38.31 -9.46 -22.90
CA HIS A 265 -36.88 -9.23 -23.11
C HIS A 265 -36.11 -8.27 -22.17
N TYR A 266 -35.40 -8.85 -21.21
CA TYR A 266 -34.20 -8.22 -20.63
C TYR A 266 -33.12 -8.01 -21.70
N PRO A 267 -32.43 -6.86 -21.76
CA PRO A 267 -31.17 -6.77 -22.48
C PRO A 267 -30.14 -7.66 -21.78
N ARG A 268 -29.68 -8.70 -22.48
CA ARG A 268 -28.52 -9.50 -22.09
C ARG A 268 -27.29 -8.60 -22.09
N TRP A 269 -26.72 -8.36 -20.91
CA TRP A 269 -25.33 -7.92 -20.77
C TRP A 269 -24.39 -8.94 -21.45
N PRO A 270 -23.54 -8.56 -22.43
CA PRO A 270 -22.79 -9.56 -23.19
C PRO A 270 -21.57 -10.15 -22.48
N TYR A 271 -21.11 -9.65 -21.32
CA TYR A 271 -19.78 -10.03 -20.79
C TYR A 271 -19.73 -10.53 -19.34
N GLY A 272 -20.86 -10.99 -18.79
CA GLY A 272 -20.92 -11.62 -17.46
C GLY A 272 -20.62 -13.12 -17.40
N ARG A 273 -20.11 -13.75 -18.48
CA ARG A 273 -20.00 -15.23 -18.55
C ARG A 273 -18.60 -15.85 -18.61
N CYS A 274 -17.51 -15.09 -18.70
CA CYS A 274 -16.18 -15.70 -18.84
C CYS A 274 -15.36 -15.82 -17.54
N VAL A 275 -15.62 -15.07 -16.47
CA VAL A 275 -14.75 -15.13 -15.27
C VAL A 275 -15.32 -15.99 -14.13
N CYS A 276 -16.65 -16.15 -14.04
CA CYS A 276 -17.25 -16.99 -12.98
C CYS A 276 -17.07 -18.51 -13.18
N ARG A 277 -16.66 -18.98 -14.37
CA ARG A 277 -16.41 -20.42 -14.61
C ARG A 277 -15.01 -20.88 -14.17
N GLY A 278 -14.04 -19.97 -14.05
CA GLY A 278 -12.69 -20.32 -13.57
C GLY A 278 -12.62 -20.55 -12.06
N ILE A 279 -13.34 -19.72 -11.29
CA ILE A 279 -13.29 -19.74 -9.82
C ILE A 279 -14.11 -20.90 -9.23
N VAL A 280 -15.19 -21.35 -9.90
CA VAL A 280 -16.02 -22.47 -9.41
C VAL A 280 -15.48 -23.85 -9.82
N ALA A 281 -14.62 -23.93 -10.84
CA ALA A 281 -14.06 -25.19 -11.33
C ALA A 281 -12.85 -25.70 -10.53
N LEU A 282 -12.17 -24.84 -9.75
CA LEU A 282 -11.02 -25.25 -8.92
C LEU A 282 -11.38 -25.67 -7.48
N GLN A 283 -12.67 -25.62 -7.10
CA GLN A 283 -13.10 -25.89 -5.74
C GLN A 283 -13.93 -27.19 -5.57
N ARG A 284 -14.04 -28.03 -6.61
CA ARG A 284 -14.80 -29.29 -6.54
C ARG A 284 -13.93 -30.53 -6.79
N ARG A 285 -13.42 -31.11 -5.70
CA ARG A 285 -13.52 -32.54 -5.26
C ARG A 285 -12.31 -32.95 -4.38
N PRO A 286 -12.39 -34.01 -3.55
CA PRO A 286 -13.35 -34.22 -2.46
C PRO A 286 -12.68 -34.79 -1.17
N GLY A 287 -13.33 -34.61 0.00
CA GLY A 287 -13.27 -35.63 1.07
C GLY A 287 -12.66 -35.22 2.41
N ARG A 288 -13.55 -35.12 3.42
CA ARG A 288 -13.47 -35.60 4.83
C ARG A 288 -14.35 -34.69 5.69
N ARG A 289 -15.61 -35.09 5.92
CA ARG A 289 -16.14 -35.72 7.15
C ARG A 289 -15.96 -34.89 8.43
N GLY A 290 -17.05 -34.22 8.83
CA GLY A 290 -17.64 -34.28 10.18
C GLY A 290 -17.08 -33.35 11.26
N PHE A 291 -17.93 -32.45 11.78
CA PHE A 291 -18.44 -32.32 13.17
C PHE A 291 -19.14 -30.94 13.34
N PRO A 292 -20.02 -30.71 14.35
CA PRO A 292 -21.41 -30.38 14.12
C PRO A 292 -21.77 -28.96 14.56
N ALA A 293 -22.99 -28.57 14.20
CA ALA A 293 -23.66 -27.38 14.68
C ALA A 293 -23.79 -27.35 16.20
N ILE A 294 -23.50 -26.19 16.80
CA ILE A 294 -23.96 -25.82 18.14
C ILE A 294 -24.94 -24.68 17.94
N GLY A 295 -26.22 -24.96 18.19
CA GLY A 295 -27.26 -23.94 18.34
C GLY A 295 -27.38 -23.49 19.79
N GLY A 296 -27.97 -22.31 19.98
CA GLY A 296 -28.66 -21.96 21.22
C GLY A 296 -28.44 -20.55 21.73
N LEU A 297 -29.53 -19.76 21.67
CA LEU A 297 -29.89 -18.64 22.57
C LEU A 297 -29.07 -17.36 22.39
N GLY A 298 -29.62 -16.16 22.19
CA GLY A 298 -30.98 -15.67 22.34
C GLY A 298 -30.87 -14.21 22.79
N HIS A 299 -31.29 -13.25 21.96
CA HIS A 299 -32.01 -12.04 22.37
C HIS A 299 -32.31 -11.17 21.16
N ARG A 300 -33.59 -11.17 20.79
CA ARG A 300 -34.23 -10.28 19.85
C ARG A 300 -34.51 -8.97 20.61
N ARG A 301 -33.94 -7.84 20.20
CA ARG A 301 -34.44 -6.50 20.55
C ARG A 301 -34.79 -5.75 19.27
N GLU A 302 -36.10 -5.63 19.11
CA GLU A 302 -36.85 -4.81 18.19
C GLU A 302 -36.60 -3.33 18.56
N TRP A 303 -36.02 -2.55 17.64
CA TRP A 303 -36.03 -1.09 17.72
C TRP A 303 -37.04 -0.58 16.69
N ARG A 304 -38.24 -0.27 17.18
CA ARG A 304 -39.16 0.69 16.53
C ARG A 304 -38.62 2.08 16.84
N GLY A 305 -38.37 2.87 15.81
CA GLY A 305 -38.18 4.31 15.90
C GLY A 305 -39.17 4.97 14.97
N GLU A 306 -40.18 5.60 15.56
CA GLU A 306 -41.15 6.47 14.91
C GLU A 306 -40.45 7.68 14.30
N CYS A 307 -40.69 7.94 13.00
CA CYS A 307 -40.43 9.24 12.39
C CYS A 307 -41.76 10.00 12.27
N SER A 308 -42.12 10.75 13.31
CA SER A 308 -43.07 11.85 13.23
C SER A 308 -42.32 13.11 12.80
N GLY A 309 -42.85 13.79 11.77
CA GLY A 309 -42.14 14.80 10.99
C GLY A 309 -41.92 16.16 11.65
N VAL A 310 -41.10 16.96 10.99
CA VAL A 310 -41.14 18.42 11.01
C VAL A 310 -40.80 18.90 9.60
N SER A 311 -41.77 19.58 9.00
CA SER A 311 -41.65 20.38 7.79
C SER A 311 -41.38 21.84 8.19
N ALA A 312 -40.29 22.41 7.67
CA ALA A 312 -40.10 23.80 7.23
C ALA A 312 -38.66 23.94 6.70
#